data_AF-A0A2E0QWB8-F1
#
_entry.id   AF-A0A2E0QWB8-F1
#
_cell.length_a   1.000
_cell.length_b   1.000
_cell.length_c   1.000
_cell.angle_alpha   90.00
_cell.angle_beta   90.00
_cell.angle_gamma   90.00
#
_symmetry.space_group_name_H-M   'P 1'
#
loop_
_entity.id
_entity.type
_entity.pdbx_description
1 polymer ?
#
loop_
_entity_poly.entity_id
_entity_poly.type
_entity_poly.pdbx_seq_one_letter_code
_entity_poly.pdbx_strand_id
1 'polypeptide(L)'
;MSKKLCEAGLSGESDEQIATKIFSLISFLEGNGLSRKFGIESPSEITDEFAITSEDLNEEGMNVIRKSYEKWSSADTGSGDVRLLELTLKRVRNSPK
;
A
#
# COMPACT_ATOMS: atom_id res chain seq x y z
N MET A 1 -22.72 7.27 -8.18
CA MET A 1 -21.52 7.85 -8.79
C MET A 1 -21.68 7.86 -10.31
N SER A 2 -21.42 9.00 -10.95
CA SER A 2 -21.73 9.24 -12.38
C SER A 2 -20.95 8.32 -13.32
N LYS A 3 -21.68 7.48 -14.05
CA LYS A 3 -21.28 6.60 -15.18
C LYS A 3 -20.52 7.28 -16.35
N LYS A 4 -20.26 8.59 -16.30
CA LYS A 4 -19.77 9.38 -17.45
C LYS A 4 -18.25 9.45 -17.60
N LEU A 5 -17.46 8.91 -16.67
CA LEU A 5 -15.99 8.95 -16.75
C LEU A 5 -15.37 7.70 -17.40
N CYS A 6 -16.12 6.60 -17.52
CA CYS A 6 -15.61 5.35 -18.10
C CYS A 6 -15.47 5.38 -19.64
N GLU A 7 -16.10 6.32 -20.35
CA GLU A 7 -16.13 6.33 -21.82
C GLU A 7 -14.85 6.86 -22.50
N ALA A 8 -13.88 7.38 -21.75
CA ALA A 8 -12.67 8.01 -22.30
C ALA A 8 -11.40 7.15 -22.28
N GLY A 9 -11.46 5.89 -21.83
CA GLY A 9 -10.25 5.06 -21.67
C GLY A 9 -9.31 5.52 -20.54
N LEU A 10 -9.82 6.33 -19.61
CA LEU A 10 -9.13 6.74 -18.38
C LEU A 10 -9.41 5.70 -17.30
N SER A 11 -8.44 4.81 -17.05
CA SER A 11 -8.53 3.78 -16.03
C SER A 11 -8.53 4.39 -14.62
N GLY A 12 -9.71 4.63 -14.05
CA GLY A 12 -9.82 4.70 -12.60
C GLY A 12 -9.66 3.28 -12.05
N GLU A 13 -8.82 3.10 -11.02
CA GLU A 13 -8.80 1.84 -10.25
C GLU A 13 -10.21 1.61 -9.67
N SER A 14 -10.73 0.39 -9.74
CA SER A 14 -11.99 0.05 -9.05
C SER A 14 -11.78 0.01 -7.54
N ASP A 15 -12.86 0.14 -6.76
CA ASP A 15 -12.79 0.08 -5.30
C ASP A 15 -12.15 -1.25 -4.83
N GLU A 16 -12.42 -2.36 -5.54
CA GLU A 16 -11.80 -3.66 -5.25
C GLU A 16 -10.30 -3.69 -5.55
N GLN A 17 -9.84 -2.97 -6.59
CA GLN A 17 -8.41 -2.86 -6.90
C GLN A 17 -7.70 -2.01 -5.84
N ILE A 18 -8.32 -0.91 -5.43
CA ILE A 18 -7.81 -0.04 -4.36
C ILE A 18 -7.73 -0.82 -3.04
N ALA A 19 -8.80 -1.54 -2.68
CA ALA A 19 -8.84 -2.37 -1.48
C ALA A 19 -7.77 -3.48 -1.52
N THR A 20 -7.62 -4.16 -2.65
CA THR A 20 -6.59 -5.20 -2.84
C THR A 20 -5.17 -4.63 -2.65
N LYS A 21 -4.91 -3.47 -3.25
CA LYS A 21 -3.64 -2.76 -3.14
C LYS A 21 -3.33 -2.34 -1.70
N ILE A 22 -4.30 -1.73 -1.02
CA ILE A 22 -4.17 -1.35 0.39
C ILE A 22 -3.96 -2.60 1.27
N PHE A 23 -4.69 -3.69 1.02
CA PHE A 23 -4.54 -4.94 1.76
C PHE A 23 -3.14 -5.55 1.61
N SER A 24 -2.60 -5.56 0.38
CA SER A 24 -1.23 -6.00 0.13
C SER A 24 -0.19 -5.13 0.83
N LEU A 25 -0.42 -3.81 0.88
CA LEU A 25 0.44 -2.90 1.64
C LEU A 25 0.42 -3.20 3.13
N ILE A 26 -0.77 -3.36 3.72
CA ILE A 26 -0.94 -3.73 5.15
C ILE A 26 -0.22 -5.05 5.43
N SER A 27 -0.49 -6.08 4.64
CA SER A 27 0.10 -7.41 4.80
C SER A 27 1.63 -7.35 4.74
N PHE A 28 2.17 -6.56 3.81
CA PHE A 28 3.61 -6.32 3.72
C PHE A 28 4.16 -5.62 4.97
N LEU A 29 3.49 -4.56 5.44
CA LEU A 29 3.94 -3.78 6.59
C LEU A 29 3.90 -4.60 7.89
N GLU A 30 2.82 -5.35 8.13
CA GLU A 30 2.68 -6.22 9.29
C GLU A 30 3.65 -7.39 9.24
N GLY A 31 3.73 -8.08 8.09
CA GLY A 31 4.58 -9.25 7.91
C GLY A 31 6.08 -8.95 8.06
N ASN A 32 6.49 -7.68 7.87
CA ASN A 32 7.87 -7.24 8.05
C ASN A 32 8.13 -6.49 9.36
N GLY A 33 7.13 -6.37 10.23
CA GLY A 33 7.25 -5.65 11.51
C GLY A 33 7.48 -4.14 11.35
N LEU A 34 6.96 -3.54 10.28
CA LEU A 34 7.09 -2.12 9.95
C LEU A 34 5.95 -1.26 10.51
N SER A 35 4.96 -1.90 11.10
CA SER A 35 3.74 -1.30 11.61
C SER A 35 3.24 -1.98 12.89
N ARG A 36 2.28 -1.35 13.55
CA ARG A 36 1.42 -1.99 14.54
C ARG A 36 0.38 -2.85 13.80
N LYS A 37 -0.21 -3.80 14.52
CA LYS A 37 -1.23 -4.68 13.96
C LYS A 37 -2.50 -3.87 13.63
N PHE A 38 -2.87 -3.79 12.35
CA PHE A 38 -4.10 -3.20 11.82
C PHE A 38 -5.30 -4.13 12.05
N GLY A 39 -5.09 -5.44 12.09
CA GLY A 39 -6.15 -6.42 12.36
C GLY A 39 -7.15 -6.58 11.21
N ILE A 40 -6.73 -6.28 9.98
CA ILE A 40 -7.50 -6.48 8.76
C ILE A 40 -7.23 -7.88 8.23
N GLU A 41 -8.27 -8.72 8.11
CA GLU A 41 -8.11 -10.11 7.66
C GLU A 41 -8.44 -10.29 6.17
N SER A 42 -9.17 -9.35 5.58
CA SER A 42 -9.59 -9.40 4.18
C SER A 42 -9.61 -8.02 3.50
N PRO A 43 -9.43 -7.93 2.17
CA PRO A 43 -9.60 -6.68 1.43
C PRO A 43 -10.99 -6.06 1.59
N SER A 44 -12.03 -6.88 1.80
CA SER A 44 -13.41 -6.40 1.99
C SER A 44 -13.64 -5.59 3.27
N GLU A 45 -12.73 -5.66 4.23
CA GLU A 45 -12.77 -4.85 5.46
C GLU A 45 -12.22 -3.44 5.25
N ILE A 46 -11.57 -3.19 4.11
CA ILE A 46 -11.03 -1.88 3.76
C ILE A 46 -12.17 -1.06 3.18
N THR A 47 -12.56 -0.03 3.93
CA THR A 47 -13.60 0.93 3.55
C THR A 47 -12.99 2.25 3.13
N ASP A 48 -13.80 3.14 2.54
CA ASP A 48 -13.36 4.49 2.15
C ASP A 48 -12.84 5.33 3.33
N GLU A 49 -13.22 4.99 4.56
CA GLU A 49 -12.76 5.65 5.79
C GLU A 49 -11.44 5.07 6.30
N PHE A 50 -10.98 3.93 5.77
CA PHE A 50 -9.75 3.30 6.19
C PHE A 50 -8.54 4.12 5.71
N ALA A 51 -7.65 4.46 6.65
CA ALA A 51 -6.42 5.16 6.35
C ALA A 51 -5.26 4.58 7.15
N ILE A 52 -4.14 4.35 6.47
CA ILE A 52 -2.86 4.08 7.13
C ILE A 52 -2.26 5.43 7.52
N THR A 53 -2.05 5.64 8.81
CA THR A 53 -1.47 6.87 9.34
C THR A 53 0.00 6.68 9.71
N SER A 54 0.70 7.79 9.97
CA SER A 54 2.07 7.71 10.46
C SER A 54 2.19 7.11 11.86
N GLU A 55 1.11 7.11 12.65
CA GLU A 55 1.10 6.53 14.00
C GLU A 55 1.06 5.00 13.99
N ASP A 56 0.58 4.44 12.88
CA ASP A 56 0.53 2.99 12.66
C ASP A 56 1.90 2.42 12.28
N LEU A 57 2.83 3.28 11.84
CA LEU A 57 4.14 2.90 11.33
C LEU A 57 5.24 3.16 12.36
N ASN A 58 6.22 2.27 12.42
CA ASN A 58 7.46 2.57 13.13
C ASN A 58 8.41 3.39 12.23
N GLU A 59 9.56 3.78 12.77
CA GLU A 59 10.54 4.60 12.03
C GLU A 59 11.03 3.93 10.74
N GLU A 60 11.24 2.62 10.76
CA GLU A 60 11.65 1.84 9.58
C GLU A 60 10.53 1.82 8.52
N GLY A 61 9.30 1.55 8.94
CA GLY A 61 8.12 1.57 8.08
C GLY A 61 7.88 2.94 7.45
N MET A 62 7.98 4.01 8.24
CA MET A 62 7.93 5.38 7.72
C MET A 62 8.99 5.64 6.66
N ASN A 63 10.22 5.15 6.87
CA ASN A 63 11.30 5.29 5.91
C ASN A 63 11.06 4.50 4.62
N VAL A 64 10.46 3.31 4.70
CA VAL A 64 10.06 2.53 3.51
C VAL A 64 8.97 3.27 2.74
N ILE A 65 7.87 3.66 3.39
CA ILE A 65 6.75 4.36 2.75
C ILE A 65 7.24 5.65 2.07
N ARG A 66 8.01 6.49 2.76
CA ARG A 66 8.56 7.73 2.18
C ARG A 66 9.42 7.50 0.94
N LYS A 67 10.15 6.39 0.85
CA LYS A 67 11.09 6.11 -0.25
C LYS A 67 10.45 5.42 -1.44
N SER A 68 9.37 4.68 -1.23
CA SER A 68 8.82 3.80 -2.27
C SER A 68 7.33 3.92 -2.55
N TYR A 69 6.53 4.59 -1.69
CA TYR A 69 5.08 4.54 -1.83
C TYR A 69 4.58 5.08 -3.18
N GLU A 70 5.01 6.27 -3.59
CA GLU A 70 4.58 6.84 -4.89
C GLU A 70 4.94 5.93 -6.07
N LYS A 71 6.17 5.40 -6.07
CA LYS A 71 6.67 4.53 -7.14
C LYS A 71 5.93 3.21 -7.17
N TRP A 72 5.73 2.60 -6.00
CA TRP A 72 4.96 1.38 -5.85
C TRP A 72 3.52 1.59 -6.29
N SER A 73 2.87 2.64 -5.79
CA SER A 73 1.47 2.98 -6.11
C SER A 73 1.26 3.24 -7.60
N SER A 74 2.24 3.85 -8.29
CA SER A 74 2.18 4.08 -9.74
C SER A 74 2.47 2.83 -10.58
N ALA A 75 3.23 1.87 -10.05
CA ALA A 75 3.65 0.67 -10.77
C ALA A 75 2.69 -0.50 -10.56
N ASP A 76 1.98 -0.53 -9.42
CA ASP A 76 0.99 -1.57 -9.13
C ASP A 76 -0.31 -1.28 -9.85
N THR A 77 -0.68 -2.16 -10.78
CA THR A 77 -1.92 -2.08 -11.56
C THR A 77 -3.12 -2.71 -10.82
N GLY A 78 -3.15 -2.58 -9.50
CA GLY A 78 -4.12 -3.26 -8.62
C GLY A 78 -3.84 -4.76 -8.42
N SER A 79 -2.62 -5.21 -8.70
CA SER A 79 -2.20 -6.60 -8.49
C SER A 79 -1.78 -6.90 -7.04
N GLY A 80 -1.52 -5.85 -6.25
CA GLY A 80 -0.98 -5.98 -4.91
C GLY A 80 0.48 -6.44 -4.91
N ASP A 81 1.22 -6.18 -5.99
CA ASP A 81 2.63 -6.56 -6.12
C ASP A 81 3.52 -5.70 -5.23
N VAL A 82 4.14 -6.31 -4.21
CA VAL A 82 4.96 -5.62 -3.21
C VAL A 82 6.47 -5.65 -3.51
N ARG A 83 6.92 -6.14 -4.67
CA ARG A 83 8.36 -6.28 -4.99
C ARG A 83 9.15 -4.99 -4.82
N LEU A 84 8.57 -3.84 -5.17
CA LEU A 84 9.24 -2.54 -5.02
C LEU A 84 9.43 -2.18 -3.53
N LEU A 85 8.44 -2.51 -2.69
CA LEU A 85 8.52 -2.32 -1.24
C LEU A 85 9.58 -3.25 -0.64
N GLU A 86 9.63 -4.52 -1.05
CA GLU A 86 10.65 -5.48 -0.61
C GLU A 86 12.07 -5.01 -0.95
N LEU A 87 12.29 -4.54 -2.18
CA LEU A 87 13.57 -3.99 -2.62
C LEU A 87 13.96 -2.77 -1.78
N THR A 88 13.00 -1.92 -1.45
CA THR A 88 13.24 -0.72 -0.66
C THR A 88 13.55 -1.07 0.80
N LEU A 89 12.81 -2.01 1.38
CA LEU A 89 13.08 -2.52 2.73
C LEU A 89 14.48 -3.11 2.84
N LYS A 90 14.90 -3.93 1.86
CA LYS A 90 16.28 -4.46 1.81
C LYS A 90 17.33 -3.35 1.83
N ARG A 91 17.10 -2.25 1.09
CA ARG A 91 18.02 -1.10 1.09
C ARG A 91 18.01 -0.36 2.42
N VAL A 92 16.85 -0.15 3.02
CA VAL A 92 16.73 0.50 4.35
C VAL A 92 17.50 -0.29 5.41
N ARG A 93 17.32 -1.62 5.45
CA ARG A 93 18.01 -2.51 6.39
C ARG A 93 19.52 -2.59 6.19
N ASN A 94 19.97 -2.48 4.94
CA ASN A 94 21.40 -2.56 4.59
C ASN A 94 22.09 -1.18 4.57
N SER A 95 21.37 -0.09 4.84
CA SER A 95 21.98 1.25 4.90
C SER A 95 22.77 1.39 6.21
N PRO A 96 24.00 1.94 6.19
CA PRO A 96 24.71 2.26 7.42
C PRO A 96 23.89 3.28 8.24
N LYS A 97 23.81 3.05 9.56
CA LYS A 97 23.15 3.94 10.51
C LYS A 97 23.95 5.21 10.75
#